data_AF-A0A7L2WBJ8-F1
#
_entry.id   AF-A0A7L2WBJ8-F1
#
_cell.length_a   1.000
_cell.length_b   1.000
_cell.length_c   1.000
_cell.angle_alpha   90.00
_cell.angle_beta   90.00
_cell.angle_gamma   90.00
#
_symmetry.space_group_name_H-M   'P 1'
#
loop_
_entity.id
_entity.type
_entity.pdbx_description
1 polymer ?
#
loop_
_entity_poly.entity_id
_entity_poly.type
_entity_poly.pdbx_seq_one_letter_code
_entity_poly.pdbx_strand_id
1 'polypeptide(L)'
;QCPGPQRGECVCGTCRCREGFGGSGCSCPLGQAGCLHRGQECSGHGRCVCGSCLCQPGYVGPLCARCPSCRTPCQRLRDCANCGAFGRGPLRGNCSHTCTRITTRVLPAPPP
;
A
#
# COMPACT_ATOMS: atom_id res chain seq x y z
N GLN A 1 -23.50 -17.85 15.69
CA GLN A 1 -22.64 -18.85 16.34
C GLN A 1 -21.37 -18.15 16.84
N CYS A 2 -20.95 -18.41 18.09
CA CYS A 2 -19.67 -17.90 18.59
C CYS A 2 -18.53 -18.86 18.19
N PRO A 3 -17.32 -18.36 17.86
CA PRO A 3 -16.18 -19.13 17.32
C PRO A 3 -15.44 -19.99 18.35
N GLY A 4 -16.02 -20.21 19.53
CA GLY A 4 -15.45 -21.01 20.60
C GLY A 4 -14.63 -20.22 21.63
N PRO A 5 -14.21 -20.89 22.72
CA PRO A 5 -13.71 -20.24 23.94
C PRO A 5 -12.43 -19.43 23.71
N GLN A 6 -11.65 -19.70 22.68
CA GLN A 6 -10.43 -18.94 22.38
C GLN A 6 -10.69 -17.48 22.00
N ARG A 7 -11.87 -17.17 21.47
CA ARG A 7 -12.22 -15.84 20.93
C ARG A 7 -13.40 -15.20 21.64
N GLY A 8 -14.29 -16.00 22.20
CA GLY A 8 -15.43 -15.51 22.97
C GLY A 8 -16.24 -16.63 23.61
N GLU A 9 -17.10 -16.25 24.55
CA GLU A 9 -18.00 -17.15 25.26
C GLU A 9 -19.45 -16.81 24.91
N CYS A 10 -20.31 -17.81 24.79
CA CYS A 10 -21.73 -17.59 24.56
C CYS A 10 -22.44 -17.41 25.91
N VAL A 11 -23.06 -16.25 26.14
CA VAL A 11 -23.81 -15.94 27.35
C VAL A 11 -25.21 -15.49 26.96
N CYS A 12 -26.23 -16.28 27.30
CA CYS A 12 -27.64 -16.01 26.98
C CYS A 12 -27.89 -15.64 25.49
N GLY A 13 -27.25 -16.36 24.57
CA GLY A 13 -27.40 -16.12 23.12
C GLY A 13 -26.57 -14.96 22.55
N THR A 14 -25.83 -14.23 23.39
CA THR A 14 -24.91 -13.17 22.98
C THR A 14 -23.46 -13.63 23.11
N CYS A 15 -22.60 -13.33 22.13
CA CYS A 15 -21.18 -13.64 22.23
C CYS A 15 -20.45 -12.55 23.03
N ARG A 16 -19.89 -12.92 24.19
CA ARG A 16 -18.98 -12.08 24.97
C ARG A 16 -17.54 -12.31 24.49
N CYS A 17 -16.97 -11.33 23.79
CA CYS A 17 -15.65 -11.46 23.18
C CYS A 17 -14.52 -11.33 24.21
N ARG A 18 -13.43 -12.07 23.97
CA ARG A 18 -12.18 -11.91 24.72
C ARG A 18 -11.40 -10.68 24.22
N GLU A 19 -10.42 -10.24 25.01
CA GLU A 19 -9.54 -9.14 24.63
C GLU A 19 -8.91 -9.35 23.25
N GLY A 20 -8.90 -8.28 22.44
CA GLY A 20 -8.38 -8.34 21.08
C GLY A 20 -9.36 -8.90 20.03
N PHE A 21 -10.60 -9.26 20.39
CA PHE A 21 -11.65 -9.68 19.46
C PHE A 21 -12.94 -8.89 19.65
N GLY A 22 -13.67 -8.67 18.55
CA GLY A 22 -14.92 -7.91 18.55
C GLY A 22 -15.92 -8.39 17.51
N GLY A 23 -17.02 -7.64 17.38
CA GLY A 23 -18.17 -7.98 16.55
C GLY A 23 -19.14 -8.95 17.23
N SER A 24 -20.36 -9.06 16.68
CA SER A 24 -21.44 -9.89 17.24
C SER A 24 -21.11 -11.37 17.37
N GLY A 25 -20.11 -11.85 16.59
CA GLY A 25 -19.60 -13.20 16.64
C GLY A 25 -18.14 -13.30 17.06
N CYS A 26 -17.49 -12.27 17.62
CA CYS A 26 -16.08 -12.32 18.07
C CYS A 26 -15.06 -12.84 17.03
N SER A 27 -15.40 -12.76 15.75
CA SER A 27 -14.56 -13.20 14.64
C SER A 27 -13.61 -12.09 14.15
N CYS A 28 -13.86 -10.85 14.53
CA CYS A 28 -13.11 -9.67 14.13
C CYS A 28 -11.92 -9.45 15.08
N PRO A 29 -10.66 -9.68 14.67
CA PRO A 29 -9.51 -9.29 15.48
C PRO A 29 -9.39 -7.77 15.52
N LEU A 30 -9.27 -7.22 16.73
CA LEU A 30 -9.09 -5.78 16.99
C LEU A 30 -7.62 -5.36 16.89
N GLY A 31 -6.69 -6.32 16.81
CA GLY A 31 -5.27 -6.04 16.64
C GLY A 31 -4.94 -5.44 15.26
N GLN A 32 -4.00 -4.50 15.23
CA GLN A 32 -3.56 -3.81 14.01
C GLN A 32 -2.38 -4.52 13.31
N ALA A 33 -1.90 -5.64 13.84
CA ALA A 33 -0.70 -6.33 13.33
C ALA A 33 -0.80 -6.72 11.84
N GLY A 34 -2.01 -7.08 11.35
CA GLY A 34 -2.25 -7.38 9.94
C GLY A 34 -2.36 -6.15 9.02
N CYS A 35 -2.49 -4.95 9.61
CA CYS A 35 -2.72 -3.70 8.88
C CYS A 35 -1.49 -2.77 8.89
N LEU A 36 -0.52 -2.99 9.78
CA LEU A 36 0.66 -2.14 9.91
C LEU A 36 1.77 -2.58 8.95
N HIS A 37 2.21 -1.66 8.08
CA HIS A 37 3.38 -1.84 7.24
C HIS A 37 4.32 -0.64 7.35
N ARG A 38 5.58 -0.89 7.77
CA ARG A 38 6.58 0.16 8.01
C ARG A 38 6.07 1.29 8.94
N GLY A 39 5.28 0.92 9.95
CA GLY A 39 4.68 1.87 10.89
C GLY A 39 3.46 2.63 10.37
N GLN A 40 2.99 2.35 9.16
CA GLN A 40 1.76 2.95 8.62
C GLN A 40 0.62 1.92 8.54
N GLU A 41 -0.54 2.29 9.07
CA GLU A 41 -1.77 1.52 8.90
C GLU A 41 -2.22 1.59 7.43
N CYS A 42 -2.38 0.42 6.80
CA CYS A 42 -2.85 0.27 5.42
C CYS A 42 -2.11 1.17 4.43
N SER A 43 -0.78 1.32 4.63
CA SER A 43 0.09 2.22 3.87
C SER A 43 -0.41 3.67 3.77
N GLY A 44 -1.25 4.11 4.72
CA GLY A 44 -1.89 5.43 4.71
C GLY A 44 -3.03 5.58 3.71
N HIS A 45 -3.45 4.50 3.05
CA HIS A 45 -4.42 4.50 1.94
C HIS A 45 -5.68 3.68 2.26
N GLY A 46 -6.00 3.56 3.55
CA GLY A 46 -7.14 2.77 4.00
C GLY A 46 -7.30 2.85 5.51
N ARG A 47 -8.23 2.04 6.02
CA ARG A 47 -8.47 1.89 7.46
C ARG A 47 -8.45 0.41 7.83
N CYS A 48 -7.88 0.09 8.98
CA CYS A 48 -7.90 -1.28 9.49
C CYS A 48 -9.30 -1.64 10.02
N VAL A 49 -9.87 -2.71 9.50
CA VAL A 49 -11.16 -3.26 9.92
C VAL A 49 -10.98 -4.77 10.10
N CYS A 50 -11.15 -5.25 11.34
CA CYS A 50 -11.01 -6.68 11.66
C CYS A 50 -9.67 -7.30 11.23
N GLY A 51 -8.57 -6.58 11.45
CA GLY A 51 -7.22 -7.01 11.06
C GLY A 51 -6.96 -7.06 9.55
N SER A 52 -7.87 -6.50 8.74
CA SER A 52 -7.74 -6.38 7.29
C SER A 52 -7.90 -4.93 6.85
N CYS A 53 -7.21 -4.53 5.79
CA CYS A 53 -7.29 -3.15 5.30
C CYS A 53 -8.49 -2.95 4.36
N LEU A 54 -9.33 -1.98 4.71
CA LEU A 54 -10.32 -1.42 3.81
C LEU A 54 -9.68 -0.26 3.03
N CYS A 55 -9.40 -0.48 1.75
CA CYS A 55 -8.69 0.50 0.93
C CYS A 55 -9.58 1.65 0.45
N GLN A 56 -8.97 2.83 0.32
CA GLN A 56 -9.56 3.96 -0.39
C GLN A 56 -9.68 3.66 -1.90
N PRO A 57 -10.60 4.33 -2.61
CA PRO A 57 -10.76 4.14 -4.05
C PRO A 57 -9.46 4.32 -4.83
N GLY A 58 -9.16 3.37 -5.72
CA GLY A 58 -7.92 3.36 -6.53
C GLY A 58 -6.73 2.66 -5.88
N TYR A 59 -6.80 2.29 -4.59
CA TYR A 59 -5.80 1.49 -3.92
C TYR A 59 -6.24 0.03 -3.74
N VAL A 60 -5.29 -0.89 -3.86
CA VAL A 60 -5.53 -2.33 -3.87
C VAL A 60 -4.45 -3.09 -3.11
N GLY A 61 -4.77 -4.33 -2.76
CA GLY A 61 -3.89 -5.25 -2.05
C GLY A 61 -4.13 -5.27 -0.54
N PRO A 62 -3.48 -6.19 0.18
CA PRO A 62 -3.76 -6.47 1.60
C PRO A 62 -3.45 -5.29 2.53
N LEU A 63 -2.58 -4.38 2.08
CA LEU A 63 -2.13 -3.20 2.81
C LEU A 63 -2.42 -1.90 2.05
N CYS A 64 -3.23 -1.95 0.98
CA CYS A 64 -3.53 -0.78 0.14
C CYS A 64 -2.31 -0.06 -0.46
N ALA A 65 -1.17 -0.74 -0.57
CA ALA A 65 0.08 -0.15 -1.05
C ALA A 65 0.13 0.04 -2.59
N ARG A 66 -0.71 -0.67 -3.34
CA ARG A 66 -0.72 -0.62 -4.81
C ARG A 66 -1.82 0.30 -5.29
N CYS A 67 -1.49 1.17 -6.24
CA CYS A 67 -2.47 2.02 -6.93
C CYS A 67 -2.28 1.86 -8.44
N PRO A 68 -3.13 1.05 -9.12
CA PRO A 68 -2.97 0.76 -10.55
C PRO A 68 -3.10 2.01 -11.43
N SER A 69 -3.93 2.97 -11.01
CA SER A 69 -4.12 4.25 -11.70
C SER A 69 -3.05 5.28 -11.37
N CYS A 70 -2.20 5.03 -10.37
CA CYS A 70 -1.13 5.95 -9.99
C CYS A 70 0.05 5.78 -10.95
N ARG A 71 0.61 6.91 -11.42
CA ARG A 71 1.81 6.87 -12.25
C ARG A 71 2.97 6.27 -11.45
N THR A 72 3.51 5.16 -11.95
CA THR A 72 4.71 4.55 -11.36
C THR A 72 5.89 5.53 -11.41
N PRO A 73 6.92 5.33 -10.57
CA PRO A 73 8.13 6.13 -10.66
C PRO A 73 8.69 6.16 -12.08
N CYS A 74 8.69 5.04 -12.80
CA CYS A 74 9.13 4.98 -14.20
C CYS A 74 8.29 5.90 -15.10
N GLN A 75 6.97 5.91 -14.95
CA GLN A 75 6.10 6.77 -15.76
C GLN A 75 6.30 8.26 -15.44
N ARG A 76 6.47 8.62 -14.17
CA ARG A 76 6.74 10.01 -13.75
C ARG A 76 8.12 10.48 -14.19
N LEU A 77 9.10 9.59 -14.19
CA LEU A 77 10.49 9.89 -14.48
C LEU A 77 10.85 9.69 -15.94
N ARG A 78 9.92 9.22 -16.79
CA ARG A 78 10.18 8.89 -18.19
C ARG A 78 10.79 10.05 -18.96
N ASP A 79 10.23 11.25 -18.81
CA ASP A 79 10.71 12.42 -19.54
C ASP A 79 12.06 12.92 -19.01
N CYS A 80 12.28 12.79 -17.70
CA CYS A 80 13.60 13.03 -17.10
C CYS A 80 14.64 12.00 -17.53
N ALA A 81 14.26 10.73 -17.66
CA ALA A 81 15.13 9.67 -18.15
C ALA A 81 15.52 9.92 -19.62
N ASN A 82 14.55 10.27 -20.47
CA ASN A 82 14.80 10.59 -21.87
C ASN A 82 15.73 11.77 -22.04
N CYS A 83 15.52 12.82 -21.25
CA CYS A 83 16.33 14.00 -21.35
C CYS A 83 17.71 13.83 -20.70
N GLY A 84 17.79 13.25 -19.50
CA GLY A 84 19.06 13.06 -18.79
C GLY A 84 19.98 12.03 -19.45
N ALA A 85 19.42 10.96 -20.03
CA ALA A 85 20.20 9.90 -20.66
C ALA A 85 20.51 10.19 -22.14
N PHE A 86 19.59 10.82 -22.88
CA PHE A 86 19.69 10.94 -24.34
C PHE A 86 19.59 12.39 -24.86
N GLY A 87 19.35 13.38 -23.99
CA GLY A 87 19.16 14.77 -24.40
C GLY A 87 17.93 14.99 -25.28
N ARG A 88 16.90 14.16 -25.13
CA ARG A 88 15.70 14.15 -25.99
C ARG A 88 14.41 14.22 -25.18
N GLY A 89 13.29 14.41 -25.89
CA GLY A 89 11.96 14.47 -25.30
C GLY A 89 11.53 15.89 -24.91
N PRO A 90 10.36 16.02 -24.25
CA PRO A 90 9.71 17.30 -24.00
C PRO A 90 10.48 18.20 -23.01
N LEU A 91 11.29 17.61 -22.13
CA LEU A 91 12.07 18.34 -21.13
C LEU A 91 13.49 18.71 -21.60
N ARG A 92 13.81 18.53 -22.89
CA ARG A 92 15.16 18.80 -23.43
C ARG A 92 15.69 20.19 -23.09
N GLY A 93 14.84 21.23 -23.17
CA GLY A 93 15.25 22.62 -22.96
C GLY A 93 15.44 23.04 -21.50
N ASN A 94 14.79 22.38 -20.54
CA ASN A 94 14.87 22.75 -19.12
C ASN A 94 15.29 21.59 -18.19
N CYS A 95 15.85 20.53 -18.78
CA CYS A 95 16.19 19.26 -18.15
C CYS A 95 16.79 19.41 -16.75
N SER A 96 17.84 20.22 -16.64
CA SER A 96 18.61 20.41 -15.42
C SER A 96 17.83 21.10 -14.32
N HIS A 97 16.77 21.84 -14.65
CA HIS A 97 15.93 22.55 -13.69
C HIS A 97 14.70 21.73 -13.26
N THR A 98 14.09 20.97 -14.19
CA THR A 98 12.93 20.12 -13.88
C THR A 98 13.33 18.77 -13.28
N CYS A 99 14.50 18.25 -13.62
CA CYS A 99 14.98 16.93 -13.19
C CYS A 99 16.17 17.03 -12.22
N THR A 100 16.24 18.10 -11.41
CA THR A 100 17.35 18.38 -10.46
C THR A 100 17.67 17.25 -9.49
N ARG A 101 16.66 16.46 -9.10
CA ARG A 101 16.82 15.34 -8.15
C ARG A 101 17.02 13.98 -8.83
N ILE A 102 17.14 13.94 -10.16
CA ILE A 102 17.14 12.70 -10.94
C ILE A 102 18.49 12.52 -11.61
N THR A 103 19.20 11.46 -11.24
CA THR A 103 20.45 11.05 -11.87
C THR A 103 20.19 9.87 -12.80
N THR A 104 20.52 10.02 -14.08
CA THR A 104 20.31 8.98 -15.10
C THR A 104 21.62 8.29 -15.42
N ARG A 105 21.61 6.95 -15.50
CA ARG A 105 22.74 6.15 -15.97
C ARG A 105 22.27 5.20 -17.05
N VAL A 106 22.95 5.21 -18.20
CA VAL A 106 22.70 4.27 -19.29
C VAL A 106 23.45 2.98 -18.99
N LEU A 107 22.74 1.86 -18.97
CA LEU A 107 23.35 0.55 -18.87
C LEU A 107 23.78 0.07 -20.27
N PRO A 108 24.94 -0.57 -20.41
CA PRO A 108 25.33 -1.20 -21.67
C PRO A 108 24.35 -2.32 -22.02
N ALA A 109 24.19 -2.57 -23.32
CA ALA A 109 23.37 -3.69 -23.80
C ALA A 109 23.94 -5.03 -23.27
N PRO A 110 23.09 -6.00 -22.91
CA PRO A 110 23.56 -7.34 -22.58
C PRO A 110 24.26 -7.97 -23.79
N PRO A 111 25.30 -8.81 -23.57
CA PRO A 111 25.93 -9.55 -24.65
C PRO A 111 24.92 -10.51 -25.32
N PRO A 112 25.11 -10.81 -26.61
CA PRO A 112 24.26 -11.73 -27.36
C PRO A 112 24.30 -13.16 -26.83
#